data_AF-A0A1M4MWC1-F1
#
_entry.id   AF-A0A1M4MWC1-F1
#
_cell.length_a   1.000
_cell.length_b   1.000
_cell.length_c   1.000
_cell.angle_alpha   90.00
_cell.angle_beta   90.00
_cell.angle_gamma   90.00
#
_symmetry.space_group_name_H-M   'P 1'
#
loop_
_entity.id
_entity.type
_entity.pdbx_description
1 polymer ?
#
loop_
_entity_poly.entity_id
_entity_poly.type
_entity_poly.pdbx_seq_one_letter_code
_entity_poly.pdbx_strand_id
1 'polypeptide(L)' 'MTHPELGEGAIEWMGTYYKTILSKAASGGAMSIVDSVSPVDSGPPLHVHEDADETFVMLTGE' A
#
# COMPACT_ATOMS: atom_id res chain seq x y z
N MET A 1 -8.75 -12.47 7.47
CA MET A 1 -10.00 -11.67 7.50
C MET A 1 -10.06 -10.90 6.20
N THR A 2 -11.25 -10.74 5.62
CA THR A 2 -11.44 -10.04 4.33
C THR A 2 -11.74 -8.57 4.63
N HIS A 3 -10.94 -7.65 4.09
CA HIS A 3 -11.21 -6.22 4.20
C HIS A 3 -12.32 -5.82 3.22
N PRO A 4 -13.26 -4.92 3.57
CA PRO A 4 -14.38 -4.58 2.69
C PRO A 4 -13.94 -4.05 1.31
N GLU A 5 -12.91 -3.20 1.29
CA GLU A 5 -12.40 -2.55 0.07
C GLU A 5 -11.30 -3.39 -0.61
N LEU A 6 -10.33 -3.91 0.15
CA LEU A 6 -9.15 -4.58 -0.38
C LEU A 6 -9.34 -6.10 -0.56
N GLY A 7 -10.40 -6.67 0.03
CA GLY A 7 -10.71 -8.09 -0.04
C GLY A 7 -9.76 -8.98 0.78
N GLU A 8 -9.60 -10.23 0.33
CA GLU A 8 -8.76 -11.22 0.98
C GLU A 8 -7.27 -10.89 0.81
N GLY A 9 -6.47 -11.22 1.82
CA GLY A 9 -5.02 -11.01 1.83
C GLY A 9 -4.58 -9.62 2.27
N ALA A 10 -5.52 -8.74 2.63
CA ALA A 10 -5.22 -7.46 3.25
C ALA A 10 -4.65 -7.66 4.66
N ILE A 11 -3.68 -6.82 5.03
CA ILE A 11 -3.08 -6.76 6.36
C ILE A 11 -3.33 -5.37 6.95
N GLU A 12 -3.36 -5.29 8.28
CA GLU A 12 -3.49 -4.02 9.01
C GLU A 12 -2.18 -3.66 9.68
N TRP A 13 -1.75 -2.41 9.52
CA TRP A 13 -0.61 -1.84 10.21
C TRP A 13 -0.89 -0.40 10.62
N MET A 14 -0.82 -0.12 11.92
CA MET A 14 -1.11 1.21 12.49
C MET A 14 -2.45 1.79 12.04
N GLY A 15 -3.48 0.94 11.89
CA GLY A 15 -4.81 1.34 11.45
C GLY A 15 -4.97 1.54 9.93
N THR A 16 -3.89 1.50 9.15
CA THR A 16 -3.96 1.48 7.68
C THR A 16 -4.00 0.04 7.19
N TYR A 17 -4.86 -0.22 6.21
CA TYR A 17 -4.95 -1.51 5.56
C TYR A 17 -4.16 -1.49 4.28
N TYR A 18 -3.37 -2.55 4.05
CA TYR A 18 -2.52 -2.70 2.87
C TYR A 18 -2.78 -4.03 2.19
N LYS A 19 -2.66 -4.04 0.87
CA LYS A 19 -2.64 -5.25 0.06
C LYS A 19 -1.64 -5.13 -1.07
N THR A 20 -0.67 -6.03 -1.10
CA THR A 20 0.21 -6.17 -2.26
C THR A 20 -0.58 -6.74 -3.43
N ILE A 21 -0.83 -5.94 -4.46
CA ILE A 21 -1.55 -6.35 -5.68
C ILE A 21 -0.61 -6.73 -6.82
N LEU A 22 0.64 -6.25 -6.78
CA LEU A 22 1.74 -6.76 -7.62
C LEU A 22 2.99 -6.90 -6.76
N SER A 23 3.48 -8.13 -6.60
CA SER A 23 4.72 -8.38 -5.88
C SER A 23 5.95 -8.14 -6.77
N LYS A 24 7.09 -7.84 -6.14
CA LYS A 24 8.40 -7.77 -6.83
C LYS A 24 8.69 -9.03 -7.64
N ALA A 25 8.37 -10.20 -7.11
CA ALA A 25 8.60 -11.47 -7.80
C ALA A 25 7.72 -11.60 -9.04
N ALA A 26 6.45 -11.22 -8.94
CA ALA A 26 5.49 -11.26 -10.05
C ALA A 26 5.83 -10.27 -11.17
N SER A 27 6.49 -9.15 -10.85
CA SER A 27 6.97 -8.18 -11.83
C SER A 27 8.37 -8.48 -12.38
N GLY A 28 9.01 -9.59 -11.97
CA GLY A 28 10.39 -9.90 -12.35
C GLY A 28 11.43 -8.93 -11.79
N GLY A 29 11.12 -8.25 -10.68
CA GLY A 29 12.00 -7.28 -10.04
C GLY A 29 11.80 -5.84 -10.48
N ALA A 30 10.90 -5.55 -11.42
CA ALA A 30 10.72 -4.22 -11.98
C ALA A 30 10.05 -3.24 -11.02
N MET A 31 9.06 -3.69 -10.24
CA MET A 31 8.33 -2.86 -9.27
C MET A 31 7.48 -3.68 -8.30
N SER A 32 6.93 -3.03 -7.30
CA SER A 32 5.84 -3.55 -6.48
C SER A 32 4.70 -2.53 -6.42
N ILE A 33 3.47 -3.01 -6.36
CA ILE A 33 2.29 -2.15 -6.17
C ILE A 33 1.54 -2.63 -4.93
N VAL A 34 1.30 -1.69 -4.04
CA VAL A 34 0.52 -1.87 -2.82
C VAL A 34 -0.71 -0.98 -2.92
N ASP A 35 -1.88 -1.56 -2.72
CA ASP A 35 -3.13 -0.83 -2.53
C ASP A 35 -3.34 -0.59 -1.03
N SER A 36 -3.84 0.59 -0.66
CA SER A 36 -3.97 0.98 0.73
C SER A 36 -5.23 1.79 1.00
N VAL A 37 -5.88 1.49 2.14
CA VAL A 37 -6.98 2.29 2.69
C VAL A 37 -6.56 2.77 4.07
N SER A 38 -6.43 4.09 4.22
CA SER A 38 -5.98 4.73 5.45
C SER A 38 -7.13 5.47 6.16
N PRO A 39 -7.07 5.62 7.49
CA PRO A 39 -7.91 6.56 8.22
C PRO A 39 -7.68 8.01 7.79
N VAL A 40 -8.66 8.87 8.06
CA VAL A 40 -8.53 10.33 7.92
C VAL A 40 -7.36 10.84 8.77
N ASP A 41 -6.63 11.83 8.26
CA ASP A 41 -5.48 12.47 8.91
C ASP A 41 -4.36 11.49 9.33
N SER A 42 -4.19 10.38 8.60
CA SER A 42 -3.18 9.38 8.88
C SER A 42 -2.19 9.19 7.73
N GLY A 43 -1.02 8.65 8.06
CA GLY A 43 0.03 8.34 7.11
C GLY A 43 1.22 7.68 7.81
N PRO A 44 2.17 7.12 7.06
CA PRO A 44 3.37 6.56 7.64
C PRO A 44 4.20 7.68 8.32
N PRO A 45 5.04 7.35 9.32
CA PRO A 45 6.05 8.28 9.80
C PRO A 45 6.90 8.80 8.65
N LEU A 46 7.41 10.03 8.77
CA LEU A 46 8.32 10.61 7.78
C LEU A 46 9.56 9.71 7.59
N HIS A 47 9.85 9.33 6.35
CA HIS A 47 10.98 8.48 5.98
C HIS A 47 11.49 8.78 4.56
N VAL A 48 12.57 8.10 4.17
CA VAL A 48 13.17 8.18 2.83
C VAL A 48 13.52 6.78 2.34
N HIS A 49 13.32 6.55 1.04
CA HIS A 49 13.84 5.39 0.33
C HIS A 49 15.15 5.80 -0.35
N GLU A 50 16.26 5.13 0.00
CA GLU A 50 17.58 5.44 -0.60
C GLU A 50 17.82 4.71 -1.93
N ASP A 51 17.06 3.63 -2.20
CA ASP A 51 17.26 2.71 -3.31
C ASP A 51 16.00 2.47 -4.16
N ALA A 52 14.94 3.25 -3.93
CA ALA A 52 13.68 3.14 -4.64
C ALA A 52 12.99 4.49 -4.80
N ASP A 53 12.41 4.71 -5.98
CA ASP A 53 11.43 5.76 -6.19
C ASP A 53 10.05 5.29 -5.71
N GLU A 54 9.25 6.21 -5.16
CA GLU A 54 7.87 5.96 -4.74
C GLU A 54 6.91 6.92 -5.46
N THR A 55 5.73 6.43 -5.82
CA THR A 55 4.69 7.26 -6.43
C THR A 55 3.33 6.83 -5.92
N PHE A 56 2.49 7.82 -5.58
CA PHE A 56 1.13 7.62 -5.11
C PHE A 56 0.14 7.88 -6.23
N VAL A 57 -0.82 6.97 -6.38
CA VAL A 57 -1.97 7.14 -7.27
C VAL A 57 -3.22 7.14 -6.40
N MET A 58 -3.80 8.31 -6.20
CA MET A 58 -5.03 8.46 -5.41
C MET A 58 -6.21 7.92 -6.19
N LEU A 59 -6.89 6.91 -5.64
CA LEU A 59 -8.11 6.34 -6.22
C LEU A 59 -9.37 7.07 -5.72
N THR A 60 -9.41 7.37 -4.42
CA THR A 60 -10.49 8.10 -3.73
C THR A 60 -9.92 8.84 -2.52
N GLY A 61 -10.66 9.81 -1.98
CA GLY A 61 -10.23 10.61 -0.82
C GLY A 61 -9.34 11.80 -1.21
N GLU A 62 -8.58 12.29 -0.22
CA GLU A 62 -7.63 13.40 -0.34
C GLU A 62 -6.34 13.11 0.43
#